data_AF-A0A0B2VK08-F1
#
_entry.id   AF-A0A0B2VK08-F1
#
_cell.length_a   1.000
_cell.length_b   1.000
_cell.length_c   1.000
_cell.angle_alpha   90.00
_cell.angle_beta   90.00
_cell.angle_gamma   90.00
#
_symmetry.space_group_name_H-M   'P 1'
#
loop_
_entity.id
_entity.type
_entity.pdbx_description
1 polymer ?
#
loop_
_entity_poly.entity_id
_entity_poly.type
_entity_poly.pdbx_seq_one_letter_code
_entity_poly.pdbx_strand_id
1 'polypeptide(L)'
;MDDMEQMLNRLLRAVETIASYRRELSTNSESFSKALSMLASCEENTALARALSHLTEAHENVAQQHAVQADRDTALLTEVINEQLQIILTLKELFFERVKVWQNWQAAQQNLSKKKELKARYELAGRADRANQAKDEVTNAERQVDEVEREFAEVSKVIRGEYERYLGERRVDLHKMFAQYVEALLGTQKKLLQYWERFAPETRAIVIA
;
A
#
# COMPACT_ATOMS: atom_id res chain seq x y z
N MET A 1 12.95 -5.46 0.34
CA MET A 1 11.81 -4.71 -0.23
C MET A 1 10.72 -5.69 -0.63
N ASP A 2 11.09 -6.83 -1.23
CA ASP A 2 10.17 -7.91 -1.57
C ASP A 2 9.39 -8.47 -0.37
N ASP A 3 10.05 -8.66 0.79
CA ASP A 3 9.34 -9.12 2.00
C ASP A 3 8.23 -8.15 2.43
N MET A 4 8.49 -6.85 2.33
CA MET A 4 7.52 -5.81 2.67
C MET A 4 6.38 -5.76 1.67
N GLU A 5 6.70 -5.83 0.38
CA GLU A 5 5.69 -5.93 -0.68
C GLU A 5 4.80 -7.16 -0.47
N GLN A 6 5.38 -8.32 -0.16
CA GLN A 6 4.63 -9.53 0.11
C GLN A 6 3.74 -9.37 1.34
N MET A 7 4.25 -8.75 2.41
CA MET A 7 3.49 -8.48 3.63
C MET A 7 2.32 -7.52 3.36
N LEU A 8 2.55 -6.43 2.63
CA LEU A 8 1.53 -5.44 2.27
C LEU A 8 0.45 -6.05 1.36
N ASN A 9 0.83 -6.89 0.39
CA ASN A 9 -0.12 -7.63 -0.43
C ASN A 9 -1.00 -8.59 0.38
N ARG A 10 -0.43 -9.28 1.38
CA ARG A 10 -1.21 -10.13 2.29
C ARG A 10 -2.16 -9.30 3.14
N LEU A 11 -1.69 -8.16 3.65
CA LEU A 11 -2.52 -7.23 4.42
C LEU A 11 -3.67 -6.68 3.57
N LEU A 12 -3.41 -6.27 2.33
CA LEU A 12 -4.42 -5.80 1.38
C LEU A 12 -5.53 -6.82 1.19
N ARG A 13 -5.18 -8.07 0.90
CA ARG A 13 -6.16 -9.17 0.76
C ARG A 13 -6.98 -9.39 2.02
N ALA A 14 -6.35 -9.30 3.19
CA ALA A 14 -7.06 -9.44 4.46
C ALA A 14 -8.07 -8.29 4.67
N VAL A 15 -7.70 -7.05 4.33
CA VAL A 15 -8.58 -5.88 4.38
C VAL A 15 -9.76 -6.05 3.42
N GLU A 16 -9.51 -6.44 2.17
CA GLU A 16 -10.56 -6.69 1.17
C GLU A 16 -11.53 -7.77 1.65
N THR A 17 -11.01 -8.85 2.25
CA THR A 17 -11.82 -9.94 2.81
C THR A 17 -12.72 -9.43 3.95
N ILE A 18 -12.17 -8.65 4.89
CA ILE A 18 -12.93 -8.09 6.01
C ILE A 18 -14.01 -7.12 5.52
N ALA A 19 -13.68 -6.26 4.56
CA ALA A 19 -14.64 -5.33 3.96
C ALA A 19 -15.76 -6.10 3.23
N SER A 20 -15.44 -7.18 2.51
CA SER A 20 -16.43 -8.06 1.86
C SER A 20 -17.39 -8.67 2.89
N TYR A 21 -16.86 -9.29 3.95
CA TYR A 21 -17.69 -9.88 4.99
C TYR A 21 -18.56 -8.84 5.71
N ARG A 22 -18.08 -7.62 5.91
CA ARG A 22 -18.90 -6.54 6.49
C ARG A 22 -20.04 -6.11 5.56
N ARG A 23 -19.82 -6.06 4.24
CA ARG A 23 -20.88 -5.81 3.26
C ARG A 23 -21.92 -6.94 3.26
N GLU A 24 -21.47 -8.20 3.32
CA GLU A 24 -22.37 -9.35 3.43
C GLU A 24 -23.20 -9.30 4.72
N LEU A 25 -22.59 -8.98 5.87
CA LEU A 25 -23.31 -8.79 7.14
C LEU A 25 -24.35 -7.68 7.05
N SER A 26 -24.04 -6.57 6.38
CA SER A 26 -24.99 -5.48 6.13
C SER A 26 -26.20 -5.98 5.34
N THR A 27 -25.97 -6.59 4.18
CA THR A 27 -27.04 -7.09 3.29
C THR A 27 -27.91 -8.14 3.98
N ASN A 28 -27.29 -9.07 4.71
CA ASN A 28 -27.99 -10.11 5.43
C ASN A 28 -28.81 -9.54 6.60
N SER A 29 -28.28 -8.56 7.32
CA SER A 29 -29.00 -7.89 8.42
C SER A 29 -30.20 -7.09 7.90
N GLU A 30 -30.08 -6.43 6.74
CA GLU A 30 -31.19 -5.72 6.10
C GLU A 30 -32.27 -6.70 5.58
N SER A 31 -31.85 -7.85 5.05
CA SER A 31 -32.79 -8.89 4.62
C SER A 31 -33.53 -9.49 5.81
N PHE A 32 -32.82 -9.68 6.92
CA PHE A 32 -33.40 -10.17 8.17
C PHE A 32 -34.36 -9.15 8.79
N SER A 33 -34.02 -7.86 8.80
CA SER A 33 -34.94 -6.82 9.31
C SER A 33 -36.23 -6.76 8.50
N LYS A 34 -36.17 -6.90 7.17
CA LYS A 34 -37.38 -6.99 6.33
C LYS A 34 -38.26 -8.17 6.72
N ALA A 35 -37.68 -9.34 6.96
CA ALA A 35 -38.42 -10.52 7.41
C ALA A 35 -39.06 -10.31 8.80
N LEU A 36 -38.32 -9.71 9.73
CA LEU A 36 -38.84 -9.36 11.07
C LEU A 36 -40.00 -8.36 10.99
N SER A 37 -39.91 -7.37 10.11
CA SER A 37 -40.95 -6.38 9.89
C SER A 37 -42.25 -7.04 9.39
N MET A 38 -42.13 -7.97 8.44
CA MET A 38 -43.26 -8.77 7.96
C MET A 38 -43.88 -9.61 9.09
N LEU A 39 -43.07 -10.28 9.91
CA LEU A 39 -43.56 -11.04 11.07
C LEU A 39 -44.28 -10.15 12.07
N ALA A 40 -43.70 -8.98 12.40
CA ALA A 40 -44.32 -8.01 13.29
C ALA A 40 -45.71 -7.55 12.78
N SER A 41 -45.88 -7.43 11.46
CA SER A 41 -47.15 -7.01 10.85
C SER A 41 -48.25 -8.09 10.90
N CYS A 42 -47.86 -9.36 11.01
CA CYS A 42 -48.77 -10.50 11.08
C CYS A 42 -49.04 -10.97 12.52
N GLU A 43 -48.33 -10.41 13.51
CA GLU A 43 -48.41 -10.85 14.89
C GLU A 43 -49.61 -10.21 15.61
N GLU A 44 -50.49 -11.05 16.16
CA GLU A 44 -51.70 -10.61 16.86
C GLU A 44 -51.38 -10.15 18.29
N ASN A 45 -50.38 -10.76 18.94
CA ASN A 45 -49.95 -10.35 20.26
C ASN A 45 -49.22 -9.01 20.20
N THR A 46 -49.87 -7.95 20.69
CA THR A 46 -49.35 -6.58 20.63
C THR A 46 -47.97 -6.41 21.29
N ALA A 47 -47.69 -7.13 22.38
CA ALA A 47 -46.38 -7.05 23.04
C ALA A 47 -45.29 -7.71 22.19
N LEU A 48 -45.57 -8.86 21.58
CA LEU A 48 -44.65 -9.55 20.68
C LEU A 48 -44.44 -8.76 19.37
N ALA A 49 -45.51 -8.25 18.77
CA ALA A 49 -45.44 -7.40 17.58
C ALA A 49 -44.54 -6.17 17.82
N ARG A 50 -44.69 -5.49 18.96
CA ARG A 50 -43.83 -4.35 19.35
C ARG A 50 -42.37 -4.77 19.49
N ALA A 51 -42.10 -5.88 20.18
CA ALA A 51 -40.74 -6.39 20.35
C ALA A 51 -40.08 -6.72 18.99
N LEU A 52 -40.83 -7.32 18.05
CA LEU A 52 -40.37 -7.59 16.69
C LEU A 52 -40.11 -6.29 15.89
N SER A 53 -40.95 -5.26 16.03
CA SER A 53 -40.70 -3.96 15.41
C SER A 53 -39.44 -3.27 15.95
N HIS A 54 -39.20 -3.33 17.27
CA HIS A 54 -37.98 -2.75 17.85
C HIS A 54 -36.73 -3.55 17.49
N LEU A 55 -36.85 -4.89 17.38
CA LEU A 55 -35.77 -5.74 16.86
C LEU A 55 -35.47 -5.44 15.38
N THR A 56 -36.51 -5.15 14.59
CA THR A 56 -36.37 -4.70 13.20
C THR A 56 -35.55 -3.41 13.13
N GLU A 57 -35.92 -2.37 13.89
CA GLU A 57 -35.18 -1.10 13.96
C GLU A 57 -33.71 -1.33 14.39
N ALA A 58 -33.46 -2.21 15.36
CA ALA A 58 -32.12 -2.54 15.79
C ALA A 58 -31.29 -3.17 14.64
N HIS A 59 -31.85 -4.13 13.90
CA HIS A 59 -31.17 -4.77 12.78
C HIS A 59 -30.94 -3.83 11.59
N GLU A 60 -31.85 -2.90 11.30
CA GLU A 60 -31.65 -1.87 10.27
C GLU A 60 -30.46 -0.96 10.62
N ASN A 61 -30.41 -0.49 11.88
CA ASN A 61 -29.31 0.33 12.36
C ASN A 61 -27.98 -0.43 12.37
N VAL A 62 -27.99 -1.71 12.77
CA VAL A 62 -26.81 -2.59 12.74
C VAL A 62 -26.31 -2.80 11.30
N ALA A 63 -27.21 -3.05 10.36
CA ALA A 63 -26.88 -3.16 8.93
C ALA A 63 -26.17 -1.89 8.44
N GLN A 64 -26.73 -0.71 8.75
CA GLN A 64 -26.13 0.57 8.39
C GLN A 64 -24.71 0.74 8.97
N GLN A 65 -24.47 0.34 10.22
CA GLN A 65 -23.11 0.42 10.79
C GLN A 65 -22.14 -0.55 10.13
N HIS A 66 -22.58 -1.74 9.72
CA HIS A 66 -21.74 -2.66 8.96
C HIS A 66 -21.34 -2.09 7.60
N ALA A 67 -22.27 -1.45 6.88
CA ALA A 67 -21.97 -0.75 5.63
C ALA A 67 -20.96 0.38 5.86
N VAL A 68 -21.21 1.26 6.85
CA VAL A 68 -20.30 2.36 7.19
C VAL A 68 -18.91 1.84 7.54
N GLN A 69 -18.80 0.76 8.32
CA GLN A 69 -17.51 0.20 8.67
C GLN A 69 -16.79 -0.36 7.43
N ALA A 70 -17.47 -1.09 6.54
CA ALA A 70 -16.87 -1.62 5.32
C ALA A 70 -16.26 -0.53 4.43
N ASP A 71 -16.94 0.61 4.32
CA ASP A 71 -16.44 1.77 3.58
C ASP A 71 -15.22 2.38 4.26
N ARG A 72 -15.22 2.48 5.59
CA ARG A 72 -14.07 2.97 6.36
C ARG A 72 -12.86 2.05 6.25
N ASP A 73 -13.05 0.74 6.23
CA ASP A 73 -11.96 -0.22 6.06
C ASP A 73 -11.25 0.01 4.73
N THR A 74 -12.05 0.14 3.66
CA THR A 74 -11.53 0.32 2.32
C THR A 74 -10.84 1.68 2.21
N ALA A 75 -11.52 2.76 2.61
CA ALA A 75 -10.98 4.12 2.48
C ALA A 75 -9.71 4.35 3.33
N LEU A 76 -9.65 3.81 4.56
CA LEU A 76 -8.54 4.09 5.45
C LEU A 76 -7.36 3.14 5.25
N LEU A 77 -7.61 1.85 4.98
CA LEU A 77 -6.53 0.86 4.89
C LEU A 77 -6.11 0.58 3.44
N THR A 78 -7.07 0.30 2.54
CA THR A 78 -6.77 -0.10 1.16
C THR A 78 -6.01 0.99 0.40
N GLU A 79 -6.43 2.25 0.54
CA GLU A 79 -5.79 3.39 -0.13
C GLU A 79 -4.31 3.52 0.25
N VAL A 80 -4.02 3.57 1.55
CA VAL A 80 -2.64 3.72 2.05
C VAL A 80 -1.78 2.51 1.69
N ILE A 81 -2.31 1.28 1.82
CA ILE A 81 -1.54 0.08 1.46
C ILE A 81 -1.16 0.08 -0.04
N ASN A 82 -2.10 0.47 -0.90
CA ASN A 82 -1.85 0.56 -2.35
C ASN A 82 -0.82 1.65 -2.68
N GLU A 83 -0.89 2.81 -2.02
CA GLU A 83 0.13 3.85 -2.18
C GLU A 83 1.53 3.36 -1.80
N GLN A 84 1.64 2.64 -0.67
CA GLN A 84 2.92 2.07 -0.24
C GLN A 84 3.45 1.00 -1.22
N LEU A 85 2.57 0.17 -1.78
CA LEU A 85 2.93 -0.79 -2.83
C LEU A 85 3.42 -0.07 -4.09
N GLN A 86 2.78 1.02 -4.49
CA GLN A 86 3.17 1.81 -5.65
C GLN A 86 4.55 2.46 -5.45
N ILE A 87 4.82 3.02 -4.26
CA ILE A 87 6.14 3.58 -3.93
C ILE A 87 7.21 2.49 -3.99
N ILE A 88 6.93 1.28 -3.49
CA ILE A 88 7.84 0.14 -3.60
C ILE A 88 8.15 -0.19 -5.07
N LEU A 89 7.14 -0.23 -5.93
CA LEU A 89 7.33 -0.46 -7.37
C LEU A 89 8.25 0.61 -7.97
N THR A 90 7.98 1.89 -7.73
CA THR A 90 8.79 3.00 -8.23
C THR A 90 10.23 2.95 -7.72
N LEU A 91 10.46 2.58 -6.46
CA LEU A 91 11.82 2.44 -5.93
C LEU A 91 12.58 1.29 -6.61
N LYS A 92 11.91 0.19 -6.94
CA LYS A 92 12.52 -0.91 -7.72
C LYS A 92 12.93 -0.45 -9.11
N GLU A 93 12.08 0.31 -9.79
CA GLU A 93 12.39 0.91 -11.09
C GLU A 93 13.60 1.86 -10.99
N LEU A 94 13.64 2.72 -9.97
CA LEU A 94 14.78 3.61 -9.73
C LEU A 94 16.09 2.84 -9.48
N PHE A 95 16.04 1.74 -8.73
CA PHE A 95 17.23 0.89 -8.53
C PHE A 95 17.67 0.22 -9.84
N PHE A 96 16.73 -0.17 -10.70
CA PHE A 96 17.06 -0.70 -12.01
C PHE A 96 17.73 0.35 -12.90
N GLU A 97 17.22 1.59 -12.92
CA GLU A 97 17.87 2.70 -13.63
C GLU A 97 19.28 2.98 -13.09
N ARG A 98 19.47 2.95 -11.76
CA ARG A 98 20.81 3.07 -11.16
C ARG A 98 21.78 2.00 -11.66
N VAL A 99 21.32 0.76 -11.83
CA VAL A 99 22.13 -0.33 -12.38
C VAL A 99 22.53 -0.04 -13.82
N LYS A 100 21.64 0.52 -14.65
CA LYS A 100 21.99 0.90 -16.04
C LYS A 100 23.05 2.00 -16.08
N VAL A 101 22.92 3.04 -15.27
CA VAL A 101 23.92 4.13 -15.18
C VAL A 101 25.26 3.58 -14.72
N TRP A 102 25.26 2.67 -13.73
CA TRP A 102 26.47 1.97 -13.31
C TRP A 102 27.09 1.13 -14.44
N GLN A 103 26.29 0.38 -15.19
CA GLN A 103 26.77 -0.42 -16.33
C GLN A 103 27.39 0.47 -17.42
N ASN A 104 26.82 1.64 -17.68
CA ASN A 104 27.40 2.62 -18.60
C ASN A 104 28.79 3.09 -18.13
N TRP A 105 28.92 3.41 -16.84
CA TRP A 105 30.22 3.75 -16.25
C TRP A 105 31.24 2.61 -16.37
N GLN A 106 30.85 1.37 -16.08
CA GLN A 106 31.73 0.22 -16.24
C GLN A 106 32.15 -0.01 -17.71
N ALA A 107 31.24 0.19 -18.66
CA ALA A 107 31.54 0.09 -20.09
C ALA A 107 32.55 1.16 -20.53
N ALA A 108 32.38 2.40 -20.07
CA ALA A 108 33.34 3.49 -20.31
C ALA A 108 34.73 3.15 -19.72
N GLN A 109 34.78 2.61 -18.50
CA GLN A 109 36.02 2.19 -17.85
C GLN A 109 36.75 1.09 -18.64
N GLN A 110 36.01 0.08 -19.12
CA GLN A 110 36.58 -0.98 -19.95
C GLN A 110 37.10 -0.46 -21.29
N ASN A 111 36.38 0.48 -21.91
CA ASN A 111 36.82 1.13 -23.14
C ASN A 111 38.14 1.91 -22.91
N LEU A 112 38.22 2.67 -21.82
CA LEU A 112 39.43 3.38 -21.43
C LEU A 112 40.63 2.42 -21.25
N SER A 113 40.42 1.29 -20.57
CA SER A 113 41.47 0.27 -20.39
C SER A 113 42.00 -0.23 -21.73
N LYS A 114 41.10 -0.59 -22.67
CA LYS A 114 41.47 -1.05 -24.01
C LYS A 114 42.27 0.01 -24.79
N LYS A 115 41.91 1.29 -24.67
CA LYS A 115 42.62 2.39 -25.33
C LYS A 115 44.02 2.60 -24.73
N LYS A 116 44.16 2.52 -23.41
CA LYS A 116 45.47 2.58 -22.72
C LYS A 116 46.38 1.42 -23.14
N GLU A 117 45.86 0.20 -23.19
CA GLU A 117 46.60 -0.98 -23.66
C GLU A 117 47.05 -0.84 -25.12
N LEU A 118 46.17 -0.34 -26.00
CA LEU A 118 46.50 -0.12 -27.41
C LEU A 118 47.61 0.93 -27.57
N LYS A 119 47.53 2.05 -26.83
CA LYS A 119 48.58 3.07 -26.81
C LYS A 119 49.92 2.47 -26.38
N ALA A 120 49.95 1.74 -25.26
CA ALA A 120 51.16 1.08 -24.76
C ALA A 120 51.77 0.11 -25.78
N ARG A 121 50.92 -0.63 -26.53
CA ARG A 121 51.38 -1.50 -27.63
C ARG A 121 52.05 -0.72 -28.77
N TYR A 122 51.53 0.47 -29.14
CA TYR A 122 52.16 1.28 -30.18
C TYR A 122 53.49 1.89 -29.73
N GLU A 123 53.60 2.29 -28.46
CA GLU A 123 54.85 2.78 -27.86
C GLU A 123 55.92 1.68 -27.88
N LEU A 124 55.59 0.47 -27.41
CA LEU A 124 56.50 -0.69 -27.44
C LEU A 124 56.92 -1.10 -28.85
N ALA A 125 56.06 -0.89 -29.85
CA ALA A 125 56.33 -1.19 -31.25
C ALA A 125 57.09 -0.06 -31.98
N GLY A 126 57.46 1.03 -31.31
CA GLY A 126 58.18 2.17 -31.90
C GLY A 126 57.35 2.99 -32.90
N ARG A 127 56.01 2.88 -32.88
CA ARG A 127 55.11 3.56 -33.83
C ARG A 127 54.65 4.91 -33.27
N ALA A 128 55.55 5.89 -33.23
CA ALA A 128 55.33 7.19 -32.59
C ALA A 128 54.06 7.93 -33.08
N ASP A 129 53.81 7.99 -34.39
CA ASP A 129 52.63 8.67 -34.94
C ASP A 129 51.31 8.04 -34.47
N ARG A 130 51.25 6.69 -34.43
CA ARG A 130 50.06 5.96 -33.95
C ARG A 130 49.90 6.05 -32.43
N ALA A 131 51.01 6.08 -31.69
CA ALA A 131 50.99 6.31 -30.25
C ALA A 131 50.47 7.71 -29.89
N ASN A 132 50.83 8.73 -30.67
CA ASN A 132 50.32 10.09 -30.52
C ASN A 132 48.82 10.17 -30.81
N GLN A 133 48.33 9.54 -31.88
CA GLN A 133 46.89 9.48 -32.15
C GLN A 133 46.12 8.75 -31.03
N ALA A 134 46.65 7.63 -30.54
CA ALA A 134 46.04 6.88 -29.44
C ALA A 134 46.03 7.67 -28.12
N LYS A 135 46.94 8.62 -27.92
CA LYS A 135 46.96 9.51 -26.75
C LYS A 135 45.73 10.42 -26.70
N ASP A 136 45.31 10.96 -27.84
CA ASP A 136 44.11 11.80 -27.90
C ASP A 136 42.85 10.97 -27.64
N GLU A 137 42.79 9.75 -28.17
CA GLU A 137 41.70 8.82 -27.88
C GLU A 137 41.61 8.44 -26.40
N VAL A 138 42.75 8.20 -25.74
CA VAL A 138 42.81 7.97 -24.30
C VAL A 138 42.29 9.18 -23.54
N THR A 139 42.75 10.39 -23.89
CA THR A 139 42.32 11.63 -23.22
C THR A 139 40.81 11.84 -23.32
N ASN A 140 40.22 11.57 -24.49
CA ASN A 140 38.77 11.65 -24.68
C ASN A 140 38.02 10.57 -23.87
N ALA A 141 38.54 9.34 -23.82
CA ALA A 141 37.95 8.27 -23.02
C ALA A 141 38.06 8.54 -21.51
N GLU A 142 39.12 9.19 -21.03
CA GLU A 142 39.25 9.64 -19.63
C GLU A 142 38.15 10.64 -19.28
N ARG A 143 37.95 11.66 -20.12
CA ARG A 143 36.86 12.63 -19.92
C ARG A 143 35.48 11.97 -19.90
N GLN A 144 35.26 10.98 -20.78
CA GLN A 144 33.99 10.26 -20.83
C GLN A 144 33.77 9.45 -19.54
N VAL A 145 34.80 8.78 -19.02
CA VAL A 145 34.75 8.06 -17.74
C VAL A 145 34.40 9.02 -16.60
N ASP A 146 35.08 10.16 -16.51
CA ASP A 146 34.85 11.16 -15.47
C ASP A 146 33.39 11.68 -15.50
N GLU A 147 32.84 11.90 -16.70
CA GLU A 147 31.46 12.37 -16.89
C GLU A 147 30.43 11.36 -16.39
N VAL A 148 30.53 10.10 -16.82
CA VAL A 148 29.55 9.05 -16.44
C VAL A 148 29.75 8.55 -15.00
N GLU A 149 30.96 8.67 -14.44
CA GLU A 149 31.22 8.44 -13.02
C GLU A 149 30.48 9.49 -12.17
N ARG A 150 30.58 10.76 -12.56
CA ARG A 150 29.86 11.86 -11.88
C ARG A 150 28.35 11.67 -11.96
N GLU A 151 27.83 11.27 -13.13
CA GLU A 151 26.41 10.94 -13.31
C GLU A 151 25.98 9.81 -12.35
N PHE A 152 26.73 8.70 -12.30
CA PHE A 152 26.45 7.60 -11.40
C PHE A 152 26.46 8.01 -9.93
N ALA A 153 27.42 8.85 -9.53
CA ALA A 153 27.52 9.37 -8.17
C ALA A 153 26.31 10.22 -7.80
N GLU A 154 25.88 11.13 -8.67
CA GLU A 154 24.74 12.00 -8.43
C GLU A 154 23.43 11.22 -8.38
N VAL A 155 23.18 10.32 -9.34
CA VAL A 155 22.01 9.43 -9.34
C VAL A 155 21.97 8.57 -8.07
N SER A 156 23.11 8.01 -7.67
CA SER A 156 23.21 7.21 -6.45
C SER A 156 22.92 8.02 -5.18
N LYS A 157 23.35 9.29 -5.14
CA LYS A 157 23.11 10.20 -4.01
C LYS A 157 21.62 10.55 -3.90
N VAL A 158 20.98 10.91 -5.01
CA VAL A 158 19.55 11.23 -5.04
C VAL A 158 18.72 10.02 -4.61
N ILE A 159 18.97 8.84 -5.21
CA ILE A 159 18.24 7.61 -4.87
C ILE A 159 18.40 7.24 -3.39
N ARG A 160 19.58 7.45 -2.80
CA ARG A 160 19.79 7.20 -1.37
C ARG A 160 18.96 8.14 -0.50
N GLY A 161 18.97 9.44 -0.80
CA GLY A 161 18.17 10.42 -0.08
C GLY A 161 16.66 10.13 -0.17
N GLU A 162 16.18 9.77 -1.35
CA GLU A 162 14.79 9.37 -1.58
C GLU A 162 14.40 8.11 -0.80
N TYR A 163 15.28 7.11 -0.79
CA TYR A 163 15.05 5.88 -0.03
C TYR A 163 15.01 6.14 1.49
N GLU A 164 15.92 6.96 2.01
CA GLU A 164 15.95 7.33 3.43
C GLU A 164 14.71 8.14 3.83
N ARG A 165 14.26 9.07 2.99
CA ARG A 165 13.01 9.82 3.17
C ARG A 165 11.81 8.87 3.25
N TYR A 166 11.68 7.98 2.28
CA TYR A 166 10.61 6.98 2.25
C TYR A 166 10.58 6.12 3.53
N LEU A 167 11.73 5.68 4.03
CA LEU A 167 11.79 4.90 5.28
C LEU A 167 11.23 5.67 6.48
N GLY A 168 11.48 6.97 6.54
CA GLY A 168 10.96 7.86 7.58
C GLY A 168 9.44 8.05 7.46
N GLU A 169 8.96 8.41 6.27
CA GLU A 169 7.56 8.72 5.98
C GLU A 169 6.66 7.49 6.15
N ARG A 170 7.06 6.34 5.57
CA ARG A 170 6.29 5.09 5.64
C ARG A 170 5.87 4.72 7.06
N ARG A 171 6.79 4.86 8.03
CA ARG A 171 6.48 4.51 9.43
C ARG A 171 5.36 5.41 9.97
N VAL A 172 5.42 6.70 9.67
CA VAL A 172 4.44 7.69 10.10
C VAL A 172 3.09 7.42 9.44
N ASP A 173 3.09 7.18 8.13
CA ASP A 173 1.87 6.95 7.35
C ASP A 173 1.14 5.68 7.79
N LEU A 174 1.87 4.56 7.92
CA LEU A 174 1.28 3.31 8.40
C LEU A 174 0.75 3.44 9.83
N HIS A 175 1.47 4.14 10.71
CA HIS A 175 1.00 4.36 12.08
C HIS A 175 -0.28 5.18 12.11
N LYS A 176 -0.33 6.29 11.36
CA LYS A 176 -1.50 7.15 11.24
C LYS A 176 -2.69 6.39 10.65
N MET A 177 -2.46 5.60 9.61
CA MET A 177 -3.45 4.73 8.99
C MET A 177 -4.10 3.79 10.02
N PHE A 178 -3.29 3.07 10.81
CA PHE A 178 -3.81 2.16 11.83
C PHE A 178 -4.55 2.89 12.95
N ALA A 179 -4.03 4.05 13.41
CA ALA A 179 -4.70 4.84 14.44
C ALA A 179 -6.10 5.29 13.99
N GLN A 180 -6.19 5.89 12.80
CA GLN A 180 -7.46 6.34 12.23
C GLN A 180 -8.44 5.18 12.01
N TYR A 181 -7.95 4.03 11.55
CA TYR A 181 -8.76 2.83 11.41
C TYR A 181 -9.34 2.34 12.74
N VAL A 182 -8.52 2.25 13.79
CA VAL A 182 -8.96 1.79 15.11
C VAL A 182 -9.96 2.77 15.73
N GLU A 183 -9.76 4.08 15.55
CA GLU A 183 -10.71 5.10 15.99
C GLU A 183 -12.06 4.97 15.27
N ALA A 184 -12.05 4.80 13.94
CA ALA A 184 -13.26 4.58 13.17
C ALA A 184 -13.98 3.30 13.58
N LEU A 185 -13.24 2.20 13.77
CA LEU A 185 -13.77 0.92 14.23
C LEU A 185 -14.38 1.03 15.63
N LEU A 186 -13.72 1.70 16.56
CA LEU A 186 -14.27 1.94 17.89
C LEU A 186 -15.57 2.74 17.82
N GLY A 187 -15.64 3.74 16.93
CA GLY A 187 -16.83 4.55 16.71
C GLY A 187 -18.04 3.72 16.27
N THR A 188 -17.88 2.85 15.28
CA THR A 188 -18.98 1.98 14.82
C THR A 188 -19.36 0.93 15.84
N GLN A 189 -18.39 0.32 16.53
CA GLN A 189 -18.65 -0.67 17.59
C GLN A 189 -19.41 -0.06 18.78
N LYS A 190 -19.11 1.18 19.17
CA LYS A 190 -19.87 1.90 20.21
C LYS A 190 -21.33 2.12 19.79
N LYS A 191 -21.57 2.50 18.52
CA LYS A 191 -22.94 2.66 18.00
C LYS A 191 -23.70 1.33 17.97
N LEU A 192 -23.06 0.26 17.50
CA LEU A 192 -23.63 -1.09 17.54
C LEU A 192 -24.07 -1.47 18.95
N LEU A 193 -23.20 -1.26 19.95
CA LEU A 193 -23.53 -1.51 21.34
C LEU A 193 -24.76 -0.70 21.79
N GLN A 194 -24.81 0.59 21.48
CA GLN A 194 -25.95 1.44 21.83
C GLN A 194 -27.28 0.96 21.23
N TYR A 195 -27.27 0.50 19.97
CA TYR A 195 -28.48 -0.05 19.34
C TYR A 195 -28.97 -1.32 20.05
N TRP A 196 -28.05 -2.20 20.43
CA TRP A 196 -28.38 -3.42 21.18
C TRP A 196 -28.84 -3.12 22.61
N GLU A 197 -28.20 -2.19 23.31
CA GLU A 197 -28.61 -1.76 24.65
C GLU A 197 -29.99 -1.11 24.64
N ARG A 198 -30.33 -0.36 23.57
CA ARG A 198 -31.68 0.21 23.40
C ARG A 198 -32.73 -0.87 23.17
N PHE A 199 -32.41 -1.95 22.45
CA PHE A 199 -33.33 -3.06 22.22
C PHE A 199 -33.50 -3.98 23.44
N ALA A 200 -32.44 -4.21 24.21
CA ALA A 200 -32.42 -5.22 25.28
C ALA A 200 -33.62 -5.19 26.26
N PRO A 201 -34.14 -4.03 26.71
CA PRO A 201 -35.30 -3.97 27.60
C PRO A 201 -36.59 -4.55 27.01
N GLU A 202 -36.77 -4.46 25.68
CA GLU A 202 -37.97 -4.94 24.98
C GLU A 202 -38.13 -6.46 25.10
N THR A 203 -37.03 -7.20 25.21
CA THR A 203 -37.06 -8.65 25.41
C THR A 203 -37.72 -9.05 26.73
N ARG A 204 -37.71 -8.17 27.75
CA ARG A 204 -38.35 -8.42 29.05
C ARG A 204 -39.85 -8.15 29.04
N ALA A 205 -40.34 -7.42 28.03
CA ALA A 205 -41.76 -7.14 27.87
C ALA A 205 -42.52 -8.30 27.21
N ILE A 206 -41.81 -9.30 26.67
CA ILE A 206 -42.37 -10.53 26.12
C ILE A 206 -42.76 -11.43 27.30
N VAL A 207 -43.97 -11.25 27.82
CA VAL A 207 -44.56 -12.17 28.80
C VAL A 207 -45.13 -13.35 28.01
N ILE A 208 -44.50 -14.52 28.15
CA ILE A 208 -45.07 -15.78 27.67
C ILE A 208 -46.17 -16.16 28.66
N ALA A 209 -47.43 -15.98 28.26
CA ALA A 209 -48.60 -16.49 28.98
C ALA A 209 -48.83 -17.96 28.61
#